data_AF-A0A351WGR8-F1
#
_entry.id   AF-A0A351WGR8-F1
#
_cell.length_a   1.000
_cell.length_b   1.000
_cell.length_c   1.000
_cell.angle_alpha   90.00
_cell.angle_beta   90.00
_cell.angle_gamma   90.00
#
_symmetry.space_group_name_H-M   'P 1'
#
loop_
_entity.id
_entity.type
_entity.pdbx_description
1 polymer ?
#
loop_
_entity_poly.entity_id
_entity_poly.type
_entity_poly.pdbx_seq_one_letter_code
_entity_poly.pdbx_strand_id
1 'polypeptide(L)'
;MLFAATLSSLVVLAAVSKQIEKPAPVDPVRYQELMEAEVSDLSELQQLLLEEFDFYRAITPPFDDFILKQPSSPFLLPFARWSVFPAEFVKNLVAEYENSIKVYPITIRVDGAAREAVFQSTLTGKRLYALPLGYDPDERFRNASVAPCSNVQILAKLIPSDSLEAWLYVSDRLCAQAASLQSLDGG
;
A
#
# COMPACT_ATOMS: atom_id res chain seq x y z
N MET A 1 -62.54 -15.04 12.06
CA MET A 1 -61.26 -15.75 11.85
C MET A 1 -61.28 -16.26 10.41
N LEU A 2 -60.39 -15.96 9.48
CA LEU A 2 -59.06 -15.36 9.48
C LEU A 2 -58.84 -14.72 8.09
N PHE A 3 -58.06 -13.64 8.03
CA PHE A 3 -57.66 -12.91 6.82
C PHE A 3 -56.63 -13.68 5.97
N ALA A 4 -56.59 -13.43 4.67
CA ALA A 4 -55.35 -13.49 3.88
C ALA A 4 -55.44 -12.56 2.67
N ALA A 5 -54.94 -11.33 2.85
CA ALA A 5 -54.59 -10.42 1.77
C ALA A 5 -53.12 -10.67 1.41
N THR A 6 -52.82 -10.91 0.13
CA THR A 6 -51.44 -10.89 -0.38
C THR A 6 -51.28 -9.74 -1.36
N LEU A 7 -50.63 -8.68 -0.87
CA LEU A 7 -50.24 -7.50 -1.63
C LEU A 7 -49.32 -7.89 -2.78
N SER A 8 -49.67 -7.48 -4.00
CA SER A 8 -48.74 -7.38 -5.11
C SER A 8 -47.78 -6.21 -4.86
N SER A 9 -46.48 -6.50 -4.71
CA SER A 9 -45.46 -5.45 -4.62
C SER A 9 -45.10 -4.96 -6.03
N LEU A 10 -45.41 -3.69 -6.33
CA LEU A 10 -44.85 -2.96 -7.47
C LEU A 10 -43.36 -2.73 -7.22
N VAL A 11 -42.51 -3.30 -8.08
CA VAL A 11 -41.09 -2.94 -8.16
C VAL A 11 -40.98 -1.60 -8.88
N VAL A 12 -40.62 -0.54 -8.15
CA VAL A 12 -40.20 0.74 -8.74
C VAL A 12 -38.70 0.65 -9.01
N LEU A 13 -38.32 0.36 -10.26
CA LEU A 13 -36.97 0.63 -10.73
C LEU A 13 -36.85 2.13 -10.99
N ALA A 14 -36.36 2.87 -9.99
CA ALA A 14 -35.84 4.21 -10.23
C ALA A 14 -34.57 4.09 -11.09
N ALA A 15 -34.72 4.34 -12.39
CA ALA A 15 -33.59 4.51 -13.29
C ALA A 15 -32.83 5.78 -12.86
N VAL A 16 -31.79 5.62 -12.05
CA VAL A 16 -30.83 6.67 -11.77
C VAL A 16 -30.07 6.93 -13.06
N SER A 17 -30.50 7.95 -13.79
CA SER A 17 -29.74 8.53 -14.89
C SER A 17 -28.46 9.12 -14.30
N LYS A 18 -27.37 8.36 -14.31
CA LYS A 18 -26.03 8.88 -14.02
C LYS A 18 -25.69 9.87 -15.13
N GLN A 19 -25.99 11.15 -14.92
CA GLN A 19 -25.17 12.19 -15.52
C GLN A 19 -23.73 11.84 -15.15
N ILE A 20 -22.90 11.63 -16.17
CA ILE A 20 -21.45 11.48 -15.99
C ILE A 20 -20.98 12.87 -15.58
N GLU A 21 -21.11 13.16 -14.29
CA GLU A 21 -20.54 14.34 -13.67
C GLU A 21 -19.05 14.28 -13.96
N LYS A 22 -18.52 15.33 -14.60
CA LYS A 22 -17.08 15.43 -14.84
C LYS A 22 -16.42 15.26 -13.47
N PRO A 23 -15.48 14.32 -13.30
CA PRO A 23 -14.84 14.11 -12.01
C PRO A 23 -14.30 15.45 -11.52
N ALA A 24 -14.62 15.79 -10.27
CA ALA A 24 -14.04 16.95 -9.61
C ALA A 24 -12.52 16.89 -9.78
N PRO A 25 -11.86 18.03 -10.08
CA PRO A 25 -10.41 18.04 -10.22
C PRO A 25 -9.75 17.46 -8.97
N VAL A 26 -8.84 16.51 -9.16
CA VAL A 26 -7.97 16.02 -8.08
C VAL A 26 -7.10 17.19 -7.59
N ASP A 27 -6.82 17.22 -6.28
CA ASP A 27 -5.90 18.22 -5.72
C ASP A 27 -4.52 18.10 -6.40
N PRO A 28 -4.09 19.14 -7.14
CA PRO A 28 -2.83 19.09 -7.87
C PRO A 28 -1.60 19.00 -6.96
N VAL A 29 -1.68 19.52 -5.73
CA VAL A 29 -0.57 19.45 -4.78
C VAL A 29 -0.37 18.01 -4.32
N ARG A 30 -1.44 17.36 -3.90
CA ARG A 30 -1.38 15.95 -3.44
C ARG A 30 -1.00 14.98 -4.57
N TYR A 31 -1.47 15.23 -5.78
CA TYR A 31 -1.03 14.46 -6.94
C TYR A 31 0.49 14.59 -7.13
N GLN A 32 1.01 15.82 -7.09
CA GLN A 32 2.42 16.09 -7.26
C GLN A 32 3.27 15.46 -6.14
N GLU A 33 2.84 15.54 -4.87
CA GLU A 33 3.53 14.91 -3.73
C GLU A 33 3.68 13.38 -3.90
N LEU A 34 2.65 12.71 -4.41
CA LEU A 34 2.73 11.26 -4.66
C LEU A 34 3.62 10.94 -5.88
N MET A 35 3.54 11.76 -6.93
CA MET A 35 4.39 11.60 -8.11
C MET A 35 5.87 11.88 -7.82
N GLU A 36 6.19 12.74 -6.84
CA GLU A 36 7.57 12.94 -6.36
C GLU A 36 8.15 11.68 -5.71
N ALA A 37 7.29 10.80 -5.20
CA ALA A 37 7.67 9.49 -4.68
C ALA A 37 7.44 8.34 -5.69
N GLU A 38 7.29 8.66 -6.99
CA GLU A 38 7.24 7.65 -8.04
C GLU A 38 8.51 6.82 -8.03
N VAL A 39 8.37 5.50 -7.98
CA VAL A 39 9.49 4.57 -8.02
C VAL A 39 9.79 4.12 -9.45
N SER A 40 11.03 4.33 -9.87
CA SER A 40 11.53 4.03 -11.20
C SER A 40 12.00 2.59 -11.35
N ASP A 41 12.47 1.95 -10.26
CA ASP A 41 12.95 0.56 -10.25
C ASP A 41 12.96 -0.07 -8.84
N LEU A 42 13.48 -1.31 -8.72
CA LEU A 42 13.63 -1.99 -7.42
C LEU A 42 14.73 -1.40 -6.53
N SER A 43 15.73 -0.73 -7.11
CA SER A 43 16.82 -0.11 -6.36
C SER A 43 16.30 1.08 -5.57
N GLU A 44 15.39 1.86 -6.14
CA GLU A 44 14.70 2.95 -5.42
C GLU A 44 13.83 2.40 -4.28
N LEU A 45 13.11 1.30 -4.48
CA LEU A 45 12.39 0.64 -3.39
C LEU A 45 13.32 0.12 -2.28
N GLN A 46 14.52 -0.38 -2.65
CA GLN A 46 15.55 -0.74 -1.68
C GLN A 46 16.05 0.48 -0.91
N GLN A 47 16.28 1.61 -1.58
CA GLN A 47 16.72 2.83 -0.94
C GLN A 47 15.69 3.35 0.08
N LEU A 48 14.40 3.38 -0.29
CA LEU A 48 13.31 3.75 0.61
C LEU A 48 13.26 2.85 1.87
N LEU A 49 13.40 1.53 1.69
CA LEU A 49 13.51 0.60 2.81
C LEU A 49 14.66 1.00 3.74
N LEU A 50 15.85 1.26 3.19
CA LEU A 50 17.06 1.47 3.98
C LEU A 50 17.01 2.78 4.78
N GLU A 51 16.37 3.82 4.25
CA GLU A 51 16.15 5.09 4.94
C GLU A 51 15.33 4.91 6.22
N GLU A 52 14.32 4.05 6.19
CA GLU A 52 13.42 3.81 7.32
C GLU A 52 13.90 2.67 8.24
N PHE A 53 14.53 1.65 7.66
CA PHE A 53 14.86 0.39 8.33
C PHE A 53 15.67 0.62 9.60
N ASP A 54 16.70 1.45 9.52
CA ASP A 54 17.61 1.69 10.64
C ASP A 54 16.95 2.44 11.79
N PHE A 55 16.04 3.36 11.47
CA PHE A 55 15.22 4.06 12.45
C PHE A 55 14.31 3.08 13.20
N TYR A 56 13.57 2.26 12.47
CA TYR A 56 12.63 1.32 13.07
C TYR A 56 13.32 0.19 13.82
N ARG A 57 14.47 -0.29 13.33
CA ARG A 57 15.25 -1.33 14.01
C ARG A 57 15.71 -0.87 15.39
N ALA A 58 16.11 0.40 15.53
CA ALA A 58 16.58 0.95 16.80
C ALA A 58 15.49 1.01 17.89
N ILE A 59 14.22 1.19 17.50
CA ILE A 59 13.08 1.24 18.42
C ILE A 59 12.37 -0.11 18.58
N THR A 60 12.72 -1.10 17.76
CA THR A 60 12.13 -2.43 17.82
C THR A 60 12.68 -3.17 19.05
N PRO A 61 11.81 -3.67 19.96
CA PRO A 61 12.26 -4.49 21.08
C PRO A 61 13.02 -5.74 20.60
N PRO A 62 14.10 -6.14 21.28
CA PRO A 62 14.96 -7.27 20.86
C PRO A 62 14.35 -8.64 21.22
N PHE A 63 13.03 -8.79 21.13
CA PHE A 63 12.36 -10.06 21.38
C PHE A 63 12.38 -10.92 20.12
N ASP A 64 12.73 -12.20 20.26
CA ASP A 64 12.84 -13.14 19.15
C ASP A 64 11.51 -13.31 18.39
N ASP A 65 10.37 -13.19 19.09
CA ASP A 65 9.03 -13.42 18.54
C ASP A 65 8.31 -12.13 18.09
N PHE A 66 8.99 -10.97 18.13
CA PHE A 66 8.40 -9.69 17.79
C PHE A 66 8.84 -9.20 16.41
N ILE A 67 7.86 -8.94 15.54
CA ILE A 67 8.08 -8.32 14.23
C ILE A 67 7.39 -6.95 14.21
N LEU A 68 8.17 -5.89 14.09
CA LEU A 68 7.68 -4.55 13.85
C LEU A 68 7.30 -4.40 12.37
N LYS A 69 6.01 -4.20 12.10
CA LYS A 69 5.49 -3.86 10.78
C LYS A 69 5.19 -2.37 10.73
N GLN A 70 5.74 -1.65 9.77
CA GLN A 70 5.52 -0.21 9.60
C GLN A 70 5.14 0.11 8.16
N PRO A 71 4.16 0.99 7.92
CA PRO A 71 3.94 1.53 6.59
C PRO A 71 5.13 2.42 6.19
N SER A 72 5.53 2.32 4.93
CA SER A 72 6.44 3.27 4.30
C SER A 72 5.83 4.67 4.24
N SER A 73 6.68 5.67 4.14
CA SER A 73 6.33 7.08 3.95
C SER A 73 6.88 7.59 2.62
N PRO A 74 6.06 7.71 1.55
CA PRO A 74 4.61 7.46 1.51
C PRO A 74 4.26 5.98 1.32
N PHE A 75 3.07 5.59 1.82
CA PHE A 75 2.63 4.19 1.80
C PHE A 75 2.18 3.70 0.41
N LEU A 76 1.72 4.62 -0.45
CA LEU A 76 1.30 4.35 -1.82
C LEU A 76 2.34 4.94 -2.77
N LEU A 77 2.99 4.09 -3.54
CA LEU A 77 4.12 4.43 -4.42
C LEU A 77 3.71 4.26 -5.88
N PRO A 78 3.63 5.35 -6.66
CA PRO A 78 3.41 5.28 -8.09
C PRO A 78 4.57 4.61 -8.82
N PHE A 79 4.32 4.02 -9.97
CA PHE A 79 5.38 3.59 -10.89
C PHE A 79 4.94 3.74 -12.35
N ALA A 80 5.87 4.16 -13.21
CA ALA A 80 5.54 4.49 -14.60
C ALA A 80 5.14 3.27 -15.45
N ARG A 81 5.94 2.20 -15.44
CA ARG A 81 5.74 1.04 -16.34
C ARG A 81 6.26 -0.25 -15.74
N TRP A 82 5.53 -1.36 -15.89
CA TRP A 82 6.00 -2.68 -15.43
C TRP A 82 7.31 -3.16 -16.06
N SER A 83 7.65 -2.69 -17.25
CA SER A 83 8.87 -3.09 -17.96
C SER A 83 10.16 -2.66 -17.26
N VAL A 84 10.10 -1.73 -16.30
CA VAL A 84 11.26 -1.31 -15.50
C VAL A 84 11.57 -2.32 -14.39
N PHE A 85 10.58 -3.12 -13.99
CA PHE A 85 10.75 -4.15 -12.97
C PHE A 85 11.18 -5.48 -13.59
N PRO A 86 12.00 -6.28 -12.89
CA PRO A 86 12.33 -7.63 -13.32
C PRO A 86 11.08 -8.48 -13.52
N ALA A 87 11.05 -9.29 -14.57
CA ALA A 87 9.89 -10.14 -14.89
C ALA A 87 9.52 -11.10 -13.74
N GLU A 88 10.52 -11.57 -12.98
CA GLU A 88 10.32 -12.44 -11.81
C GLU A 88 9.58 -11.74 -10.67
N PHE A 89 9.86 -10.45 -10.46
CA PHE A 89 9.14 -9.61 -9.50
C PHE A 89 7.68 -9.49 -9.92
N VAL A 90 7.43 -9.10 -11.17
CA VAL A 90 6.07 -8.84 -11.69
C VAL A 90 5.21 -10.10 -11.72
N LYS A 91 5.79 -11.25 -12.10
CA LYS A 91 5.06 -12.53 -12.24
C LYS A 91 4.32 -12.97 -10.98
N ASN A 92 4.88 -12.67 -9.81
CA ASN A 92 4.35 -13.12 -8.53
C ASN A 92 3.61 -12.02 -7.76
N LEU A 93 3.49 -10.81 -8.33
CA LEU A 93 2.69 -9.75 -7.73
C LEU A 93 1.22 -10.12 -7.73
N VAL A 94 0.58 -9.88 -6.59
CA VAL A 94 -0.86 -10.10 -6.40
C VAL A 94 -1.49 -8.75 -6.14
N ALA A 95 -2.47 -8.40 -6.98
CA ALA A 95 -3.23 -7.19 -6.81
C ALA A 95 -4.32 -7.38 -5.75
N GLU A 96 -4.58 -6.31 -4.99
CA GLU A 96 -5.86 -6.07 -4.35
C GLU A 96 -6.56 -4.90 -5.05
N TYR A 97 -7.84 -4.72 -4.75
CA TYR A 97 -8.62 -3.61 -5.27
C TYR A 97 -8.90 -2.61 -4.16
N GLU A 98 -8.33 -1.41 -4.30
CA GLU A 98 -8.62 -0.27 -3.46
C GLU A 98 -9.22 0.82 -4.32
N ASN A 99 -10.35 1.39 -3.89
CA ASN A 99 -11.03 2.42 -4.67
C ASN A 99 -11.41 1.97 -6.09
N SER A 100 -11.66 0.67 -6.28
CA SER A 100 -11.87 0.01 -7.59
C SER A 100 -10.67 0.03 -8.54
N ILE A 101 -9.49 0.41 -8.03
CA ILE A 101 -8.22 0.44 -8.75
C ILE A 101 -7.31 -0.68 -8.22
N LYS A 102 -6.53 -1.28 -9.10
CA LYS A 102 -5.55 -2.30 -8.70
C LYS A 102 -4.39 -1.63 -7.98
N VAL A 103 -4.12 -2.08 -6.77
CA VAL A 103 -2.90 -1.76 -6.02
C VAL A 103 -2.20 -3.07 -5.68
N TYR A 104 -0.88 -3.02 -5.49
CA TYR A 104 -0.06 -4.21 -5.30
C TYR A 104 0.67 -4.11 -3.96
N PRO A 105 0.11 -4.69 -2.89
CA PRO A 105 0.72 -4.66 -1.57
C PRO A 105 2.00 -5.48 -1.54
N ILE A 106 3.08 -4.84 -1.11
CA ILE A 106 4.38 -5.45 -0.94
C ILE A 106 4.88 -5.25 0.49
N THR A 107 5.65 -6.24 0.95
CA THR A 107 6.41 -6.18 2.19
C THR A 107 7.88 -6.20 1.80
N ILE A 108 8.65 -5.25 2.32
CA ILE A 108 10.08 -5.11 2.12
C ILE A 108 10.75 -5.35 3.46
N ARG A 109 11.76 -6.21 3.51
CA ARG A 109 12.51 -6.52 4.74
C ARG A 109 13.97 -6.79 4.45
N VAL A 110 14.79 -6.74 5.49
CA VAL A 110 16.19 -7.14 5.42
C VAL A 110 16.32 -8.62 5.81
N ASP A 111 17.07 -9.38 5.01
CA ASP A 111 17.57 -10.69 5.36
C ASP A 111 19.06 -10.55 5.71
N GLY A 112 19.38 -10.53 7.01
CA GLY A 112 20.76 -10.34 7.46
C GLY A 112 21.69 -11.51 7.14
N ALA A 113 21.15 -12.73 7.09
CA ALA A 113 21.93 -13.91 6.76
C ALA A 113 22.36 -13.90 5.29
N ALA A 114 21.42 -13.57 4.39
CA ALA A 114 21.71 -13.42 2.96
C ALA A 114 22.35 -12.06 2.61
N ARG A 115 22.24 -11.07 3.49
CA ARG A 115 22.62 -9.66 3.27
C ARG A 115 21.88 -9.04 2.08
N GLU A 116 20.56 -9.22 2.08
CA GLU A 116 19.68 -8.79 0.99
C GLU A 116 18.49 -7.98 1.50
N ALA A 117 18.02 -7.03 0.67
CA ALA A 117 16.68 -6.51 0.75
C ALA A 117 15.73 -7.46 0.02
N VAL A 118 14.75 -8.02 0.73
CA VAL A 118 13.80 -9.01 0.20
C VAL A 118 12.44 -8.36 0.02
N PHE A 119 11.92 -8.47 -1.20
CA PHE A 119 10.57 -8.02 -1.54
C PHE A 119 9.62 -9.22 -1.55
N GLN A 120 8.47 -9.08 -0.90
CA GLN A 120 7.46 -10.13 -0.79
C GLN A 120 6.08 -9.57 -1.10
N SER A 121 5.17 -10.40 -1.60
CA SER A 121 3.76 -10.06 -1.67
C SER A 121 3.19 -10.04 -0.24
N THR A 122 2.63 -8.92 0.20
CA THR A 122 2.01 -8.83 1.54
C THR A 122 0.83 -9.81 1.67
N LEU A 123 0.13 -10.06 0.56
CA LEU A 123 -1.06 -10.91 0.53
C LEU A 123 -0.73 -12.41 0.63
N THR A 124 0.40 -12.84 0.06
CA THR A 124 0.73 -14.28 -0.03
C THR A 124 1.96 -14.67 0.79
N GLY A 125 2.75 -13.71 1.26
CA GLY A 125 4.05 -13.92 1.89
C GLY A 125 5.14 -14.44 0.95
N LYS A 126 4.83 -14.67 -0.34
CA LYS A 126 5.79 -15.19 -1.31
C LYS A 126 6.85 -14.15 -1.65
N ARG A 127 8.11 -14.59 -1.72
CA ARG A 127 9.23 -13.78 -2.22
C ARG A 127 9.01 -13.45 -3.69
N LEU A 128 9.04 -12.15 -3.99
CA LEU A 128 8.92 -11.59 -5.33
C LEU A 128 10.30 -11.43 -5.96
N TYR A 129 11.24 -10.88 -5.21
CA TYR A 129 12.60 -10.58 -5.65
C TYR A 129 13.51 -10.29 -4.44
N ALA A 130 14.82 -10.17 -4.66
CA ALA A 130 15.71 -9.57 -3.68
C ALA A 130 16.90 -8.87 -4.34
N LEU A 131 17.45 -7.89 -3.63
CA LEU A 131 18.64 -7.15 -4.02
C LEU A 131 19.71 -7.26 -2.94
N PRO A 132 20.98 -7.44 -3.30
CA PRO A 132 22.07 -7.45 -2.33
C PRO A 132 22.23 -6.07 -1.67
N LEU A 133 22.59 -6.06 -0.38
CA LEU A 133 22.90 -4.83 0.35
C LEU A 133 24.34 -4.36 0.14
N GLY A 134 25.27 -5.29 -0.13
CA GLY A 134 26.69 -4.99 -0.27
C GLY A 134 27.42 -4.74 1.07
N TYR A 135 26.72 -4.78 2.19
CA TYR A 135 27.28 -4.67 3.55
C TYR A 135 26.57 -5.65 4.50
N ASP A 136 27.14 -5.84 5.69
CA ASP A 136 26.51 -6.59 6.76
C ASP A 136 25.60 -5.65 7.57
N PRO A 137 24.26 -5.82 7.53
CA PRO A 137 23.33 -4.89 8.15
C PRO A 137 23.43 -4.87 9.68
N ASP A 138 23.99 -5.90 10.31
CA ASP A 138 24.13 -6.02 11.76
C ASP A 138 25.54 -5.67 12.26
N GLU A 139 26.50 -5.41 11.37
CA GLU A 139 27.90 -5.12 11.74
C GLU A 139 28.02 -3.98 12.75
N ARG A 140 27.37 -2.84 12.48
CA ARG A 140 27.42 -1.67 13.36
C ARG A 140 26.64 -1.83 14.68
N PHE A 141 25.86 -2.91 14.80
CA PHE A 141 24.98 -3.18 15.93
C PHE A 141 25.37 -4.42 16.73
N ARG A 142 26.45 -5.12 16.35
CA ARG A 142 26.88 -6.39 16.96
C ARG A 142 27.00 -6.35 18.49
N ASN A 143 27.28 -5.17 19.06
CA ASN A 143 27.46 -4.98 20.50
C ASN A 143 26.29 -4.21 21.15
N ALA A 144 25.24 -3.86 20.41
CA ALA A 144 24.09 -3.12 20.89
C ALA A 144 22.91 -4.07 21.15
N SER A 145 22.12 -3.78 22.18
CA SER A 145 20.86 -4.49 22.45
C SER A 145 19.77 -3.97 21.52
N VAL A 146 19.83 -4.34 20.25
CA VAL A 146 18.82 -4.00 19.22
C VAL A 146 18.19 -5.26 18.64
N ALA A 147 16.99 -5.11 18.07
CA ALA A 147 16.36 -6.21 17.37
C ALA A 147 17.18 -6.63 16.13
N PRO A 148 17.20 -7.93 15.79
CA PRO A 148 17.74 -8.40 14.52
C PRO A 148 17.09 -7.71 13.33
N CYS A 149 17.84 -7.57 12.24
CA CYS A 149 17.32 -6.99 11.01
C CYS A 149 16.07 -7.70 10.44
N SER A 150 15.89 -9.00 10.74
CA SER A 150 14.70 -9.78 10.37
C SER A 150 13.40 -9.33 11.05
N ASN A 151 13.49 -8.54 12.12
CA ASN A 151 12.36 -8.16 12.96
C ASN A 151 11.67 -6.88 12.48
N VAL A 152 12.16 -6.24 11.41
CA VAL A 152 11.52 -5.05 10.81
C VAL A 152 10.99 -5.39 9.43
N GLN A 153 9.74 -5.01 9.18
CA GLN A 153 9.08 -5.13 7.89
C GLN A 153 8.45 -3.80 7.50
N ILE A 154 8.82 -3.29 6.33
CA ILE A 154 8.23 -2.11 5.73
C ILE A 154 7.13 -2.54 4.77
N LEU A 155 5.95 -1.96 4.93
CA LEU A 155 4.78 -2.22 4.10
C LEU A 155 4.66 -1.09 3.09
N ALA A 156 4.39 -1.41 1.83
CA ALA A 156 4.11 -0.43 0.79
C ALA A 156 3.05 -0.97 -0.17
N LYS A 157 2.47 -0.08 -0.98
CA LYS A 157 1.58 -0.42 -2.07
C LYS A 157 2.10 0.19 -3.35
N LEU A 158 2.27 -0.62 -4.38
CA LEU A 158 2.58 -0.10 -5.71
C LEU A 158 1.29 0.20 -6.46
N ILE A 159 1.28 1.29 -7.23
CA ILE A 159 0.18 1.66 -8.12
C ILE A 159 0.72 2.14 -9.46
N PRO A 160 0.16 1.70 -10.60
CA PRO A 160 0.50 2.28 -11.89
C PRO A 160 0.23 3.80 -11.89
N SER A 161 1.18 4.62 -12.34
CA SER A 161 1.02 6.08 -12.32
C SER A 161 -0.17 6.57 -13.18
N ASP A 162 -0.52 5.82 -14.24
CA ASP A 162 -1.71 6.08 -15.06
C ASP A 162 -3.05 5.87 -14.33
N SER A 163 -3.01 5.16 -13.20
CA SER A 163 -4.16 4.83 -12.36
C SER A 163 -4.25 5.72 -11.12
N LEU A 164 -3.22 6.54 -10.86
CA LEU A 164 -3.11 7.37 -9.66
C LEU A 164 -4.21 8.43 -9.56
N GLU A 165 -4.47 9.16 -10.66
CA GLU A 165 -5.51 10.20 -10.69
C GLU A 165 -6.90 9.61 -10.38
N ALA A 166 -7.22 8.46 -10.97
CA ALA A 166 -8.48 7.76 -10.71
C ALA A 166 -8.58 7.27 -9.25
N TRP A 167 -7.48 6.78 -8.69
CA TRP A 167 -7.43 6.36 -7.29
C TRP A 167 -7.66 7.53 -6.34
N LEU A 168 -7.01 8.69 -6.60
CA LEU A 168 -7.16 9.91 -5.80
C LEU A 168 -8.60 10.45 -5.86
N TYR A 169 -9.18 10.51 -7.07
CA TYR A 169 -10.56 10.96 -7.23
C TYR A 169 -11.55 10.18 -6.35
N VAL A 170 -11.44 8.84 -6.36
CA VAL A 170 -12.31 8.00 -5.53
C VAL A 170 -11.98 8.14 -4.05
N SER A 171 -10.69 8.21 -3.69
CA SER A 171 -10.25 8.44 -2.31
C SER A 171 -10.87 9.72 -1.73
N ASP A 172 -10.78 10.83 -2.46
CA ASP A 172 -11.24 12.14 -2.00
C ASP A 172 -12.76 12.18 -1.84
N ARG A 173 -13.47 11.55 -2.79
CA ARG A 173 -14.92 11.39 -2.69
C ARG A 173 -15.34 10.61 -1.45
N LEU A 174 -14.65 9.50 -1.15
CA LEU A 174 -14.94 8.69 0.03
C LEU A 174 -14.64 9.46 1.32
N CYS A 175 -13.54 10.21 1.36
CA CYS A 175 -13.20 11.08 2.50
C CYS A 175 -14.27 12.17 2.72
N ALA A 176 -14.73 12.83 1.66
CA ALA A 176 -15.80 13.83 1.75
C ALA A 176 -17.13 13.24 2.24
N GLN A 177 -17.49 12.05 1.75
CA GLN A 177 -18.69 11.33 2.20
C GLN A 177 -18.59 10.95 3.69
N ALA A 178 -17.46 10.40 4.12
CA ALA A 178 -17.24 10.05 5.51
C ALA A 178 -17.34 11.27 6.44
N ALA A 179 -16.74 12.40 6.05
CA ALA A 179 -16.84 13.66 6.80
C ALA A 179 -18.30 14.16 6.90
N SER A 180 -19.08 14.04 5.82
CA SER A 180 -20.49 14.43 5.84
C SER A 180 -21.34 13.57 6.78
N LEU A 181 -21.09 12.26 6.84
CA LEU A 181 -21.82 11.34 7.73
C LEU A 181 -21.52 11.61 9.21
N GLN A 182 -20.25 11.88 9.55
CA GLN A 182 -19.85 12.23 10.91
C GLN A 182 -20.52 13.53 11.41
N SER A 183 -20.80 14.48 10.50
CA SER A 183 -21.50 15.72 10.87
C SER A 183 -22.99 15.53 11.16
N LEU A 184 -23.60 14.43 10.68
CA LEU A 184 -25.02 14.13 10.87
C LEU A 184 -25.30 13.36 12.18
N ASP A 185 -24.34 12.55 12.64
CA ASP A 185 -24.47 11.76 13.89
C ASP A 185 -24.15 12.58 15.17
N GLY A 186 -23.64 13.82 15.01
CA GLY A 186 -23.29 14.72 16.10
C GLY A 186 -24.38 15.73 16.51
N GLY A 187 -25.63 15.52 16.11
CA GLY A 187 -26.78 16.44 16.34
C GLY A 187 -27.77 15.97 17.40
#